data_AF-A0ABD0Y5C6-F1
#
_entry.id   AF-A0ABD0Y5C6-F1
#
_cell.length_a   1.000
_cell.length_b   1.000
_cell.length_c   1.000
_cell.angle_alpha   90.00
_cell.angle_beta   90.00
_cell.angle_gamma   90.00
#
_symmetry.space_group_name_H-M   'P 1'
#
loop_
_entity.id
_entity.type
_entity.pdbx_description
1 polymer ?
#
loop_
_entity_poly.entity_id
_entity_poly.type
_entity_poly.pdbx_seq_one_letter_code
_entity_poly.pdbx_strand_id
1 'polypeptide(L)'
;MKVSPAMNVFSKSTSAGIKYMVQEEGRPQTYLTTAWFLEQINHWFDLMSSRHPIMALSRLKMKAYENAIIFLQDIVNLFCRIKIGQGGWKPIQSGVVMATHSVLKIQEEMLARGHQFVLTSRFTQDCQENTFSCVRSKNPVPTPVEFHQALRIISVGQFLKTTKSGSYQEDDNNFLVDFLDTVEPTKISGFRVEELLENKAAHDLTNTERNVLFFLAGYIVHKVSKYAKICNACKTSITSSETSLAEENSTLLNLKDYKAGALGRPSPEALDVVHQVENLFRCKTSYLELPNAVGLLEKESLLFTSRLPSCHGVQQKIIKRFNRLRLRIEAKKI
;
A
#
# COMPACT_ATOMS: atom_id res chain seq x y z
N MET A 1 11.52 11.90 -13.04
CA MET A 1 10.68 10.80 -13.56
C MET A 1 9.98 10.15 -12.37
N LYS A 2 8.69 9.82 -12.44
CA LYS A 2 7.96 9.21 -11.30
C LYS A 2 7.86 7.70 -11.50
N VAL A 3 8.49 6.91 -10.64
CA VAL A 3 8.40 5.43 -10.64
C VAL A 3 7.07 4.96 -10.03
N SER A 4 6.53 5.72 -9.08
CA SER A 4 5.29 5.38 -8.36
C SER A 4 4.06 5.11 -9.25
N PRO A 5 3.76 5.90 -10.30
CA PRO A 5 2.69 5.58 -11.24
C PRO A 5 2.86 4.22 -11.93
N ALA A 6 4.08 3.86 -12.34
CA ALA A 6 4.35 2.57 -12.96
C ALA A 6 4.14 1.42 -11.96
N MET A 7 4.58 1.59 -10.71
CA MET A 7 4.33 0.63 -9.62
C MET A 7 2.83 0.42 -9.37
N ASN A 8 2.02 1.46 -9.49
CA ASN A 8 0.57 1.32 -9.32
C ASN A 8 -0.06 0.51 -10.46
N VAL A 9 0.42 0.67 -11.70
CA VAL A 9 -0.03 -0.10 -12.87
C VAL A 9 0.42 -1.56 -12.74
N PHE A 10 1.72 -1.81 -12.59
CA PHE A 10 2.30 -3.13 -12.39
C PHE A 10 2.19 -3.57 -10.93
N SER A 11 0.95 -3.65 -10.45
CA SER A 11 0.66 -4.10 -9.09
C SER A 11 -0.24 -5.33 -9.08
N LYS A 12 -0.09 -6.14 -8.03
CA LYS A 12 -1.05 -7.21 -7.75
C LYS A 12 -2.48 -6.68 -7.59
N SER A 13 -2.65 -5.47 -7.03
CA SER A 13 -3.98 -4.88 -6.86
C SER A 13 -4.66 -4.59 -8.20
N THR A 14 -3.90 -4.11 -9.19
CA THR A 14 -4.41 -3.89 -10.55
C THR A 14 -4.73 -5.21 -11.22
N SER A 15 -3.87 -6.23 -11.09
CA SER A 15 -4.17 -7.58 -11.59
C SER A 15 -5.44 -8.17 -10.97
N ALA A 16 -5.59 -8.10 -9.65
CA ALA A 16 -6.79 -8.55 -8.95
C ALA A 16 -8.05 -7.81 -9.43
N GLY A 17 -7.95 -6.50 -9.69
CA GLY A 17 -9.04 -5.72 -10.27
C GLY A 17 -9.42 -6.21 -11.68
N ILE A 18 -8.44 -6.51 -12.54
CA ILE A 18 -8.71 -7.05 -13.88
C ILE A 18 -9.37 -8.44 -13.79
N LYS A 19 -8.85 -9.33 -12.94
CA LYS A 19 -9.45 -10.65 -12.70
C LYS A 19 -10.89 -10.53 -12.19
N TYR A 20 -11.14 -9.59 -11.28
CA TYR A 20 -12.47 -9.29 -10.77
C TYR A 20 -13.42 -8.87 -11.90
N MET A 21 -13.02 -7.93 -12.76
CA MET A 21 -13.86 -7.50 -13.89
C MET A 21 -14.16 -8.64 -14.86
N VAL A 22 -13.23 -9.57 -15.08
CA VAL A 22 -13.48 -10.77 -15.92
C VAL A 22 -14.48 -11.72 -15.25
N GLN A 23 -14.33 -11.96 -13.94
CA GLN A 23 -15.17 -12.91 -13.19
C GLN A 23 -16.59 -12.40 -12.93
N GLU A 24 -16.73 -11.12 -12.56
CA GLU A 24 -17.98 -10.55 -12.04
C GLU A 24 -18.67 -9.59 -13.01
N GLU A 25 -17.93 -8.98 -13.95
CA GLU A 25 -18.47 -8.02 -14.93
C GLU A 25 -18.50 -8.57 -16.37
N GLY A 26 -18.17 -9.84 -16.57
CA GLY A 26 -18.21 -10.49 -17.88
C GLY A 26 -17.24 -9.91 -18.92
N ARG A 27 -16.12 -9.30 -18.49
CA ARG A 27 -15.10 -8.78 -19.42
C ARG A 27 -14.41 -9.92 -20.19
N PRO A 28 -13.81 -9.64 -21.37
CA PRO A 28 -13.13 -10.65 -22.17
C PRO A 28 -12.04 -11.41 -21.41
N GLN A 29 -12.01 -12.74 -21.57
CA GLN A 29 -11.01 -13.61 -20.94
C GLN A 29 -9.57 -13.27 -21.34
N THR A 30 -9.37 -12.61 -22.49
CA THR A 30 -8.06 -12.12 -22.94
C THR A 30 -7.42 -11.15 -21.94
N TYR A 31 -8.21 -10.49 -21.09
CA TYR A 31 -7.71 -9.59 -20.05
C TYR A 31 -6.95 -10.34 -18.94
N LEU A 32 -7.22 -11.65 -18.76
CA LEU A 32 -6.48 -12.46 -17.80
C LEU A 32 -5.01 -12.58 -18.15
N THR A 33 -4.65 -12.59 -19.44
CA THR A 33 -3.26 -12.58 -19.89
C THR A 33 -2.54 -11.30 -19.43
N THR A 34 -3.22 -10.16 -19.52
CA THR A 34 -2.70 -8.88 -18.99
C THR A 34 -2.56 -8.95 -17.47
N ALA A 35 -3.59 -9.43 -16.76
CA ALA A 35 -3.55 -9.56 -15.31
C ALA A 35 -2.38 -10.46 -14.84
N TRP A 36 -2.19 -11.59 -15.52
CA TRP A 36 -1.05 -12.49 -15.29
C TRP A 36 0.28 -11.76 -15.51
N PHE A 37 0.45 -11.07 -16.64
CA PHE A 37 1.68 -10.34 -16.92
C PHE A 37 1.99 -9.28 -15.85
N LEU A 38 0.99 -8.52 -15.40
CA LEU A 38 1.17 -7.54 -14.32
C LEU A 38 1.64 -8.19 -13.01
N GLU A 39 1.14 -9.37 -12.67
CA GLU A 39 1.61 -10.14 -11.50
C GLU A 39 3.05 -10.60 -11.65
N GLN A 40 3.43 -11.11 -12.83
CA GLN A 40 4.81 -11.52 -13.09
C GLN A 40 5.77 -10.34 -12.94
N ILE A 41 5.45 -9.18 -13.51
CA ILE A 41 6.31 -7.99 -13.41
C ILE A 41 6.35 -7.45 -11.98
N ASN A 42 5.22 -7.40 -11.27
CA ASN A 42 5.19 -6.98 -9.86
C ASN A 42 6.09 -7.89 -9.01
N HIS A 43 5.95 -9.21 -9.13
CA HIS A 43 6.72 -10.14 -8.32
C HIS A 43 8.21 -10.11 -8.64
N TRP A 44 8.55 -9.99 -9.93
CA TRP A 44 9.93 -9.76 -10.36
C TRP A 44 10.50 -8.48 -9.76
N PHE A 45 9.75 -7.37 -9.81
CA PHE A 45 10.20 -6.11 -9.24
C PHE A 45 10.41 -6.21 -7.71
N ASP A 46 9.50 -6.87 -6.98
CA ASP A 46 9.63 -7.10 -5.53
C ASP A 46 10.91 -7.88 -5.19
N LEU A 47 11.24 -8.91 -5.98
CA LEU A 47 12.46 -9.70 -5.80
C LEU A 47 13.72 -8.94 -6.19
N MET A 48 13.68 -8.10 -7.24
CA MET A 48 14.84 -7.35 -7.74
C MET A 48 15.10 -6.05 -6.96
N SER A 49 14.15 -5.59 -6.16
CA SER A 49 14.25 -4.37 -5.35
C SER A 49 14.10 -4.62 -3.84
N SER A 50 14.36 -5.85 -3.39
CA SER A 50 14.16 -6.28 -2.02
C SER A 50 15.12 -5.60 -1.04
N ARG A 51 14.54 -4.83 -0.09
CA ARG A 51 15.27 -4.07 0.95
C ARG A 51 15.29 -4.74 2.32
N HIS A 52 14.46 -5.77 2.53
CA HIS A 52 14.27 -6.40 3.83
C HIS A 52 14.69 -7.88 3.81
N PRO A 53 15.35 -8.39 4.87
CA PRO A 53 15.76 -9.79 4.95
C PRO A 53 14.64 -10.81 4.72
N ILE A 54 13.39 -10.44 5.03
CA ILE A 54 12.21 -11.30 4.84
C ILE A 54 11.98 -11.67 3.37
N MET A 55 12.26 -10.74 2.46
CA MET A 55 12.09 -10.89 1.01
C MET A 55 13.43 -11.04 0.29
N ALA A 56 14.52 -11.21 1.03
CA ALA A 56 15.86 -11.35 0.47
C ALA A 56 16.04 -12.75 -0.14
N LEU A 57 16.95 -12.86 -1.11
CA LEU A 57 17.37 -14.18 -1.59
C LEU A 57 18.21 -14.82 -0.47
N SER A 58 17.67 -15.84 0.19
CA SER A 58 18.25 -16.41 1.40
C SER A 58 18.00 -17.91 1.55
N ARG A 59 19.06 -18.66 1.87
CA ARG A 59 18.97 -20.10 2.18
C ARG A 59 18.35 -20.40 3.55
N LEU A 60 18.04 -19.38 4.35
CA LEU A 60 17.33 -19.57 5.65
C LEU A 60 15.94 -20.19 5.47
N LYS A 61 15.30 -19.97 4.32
CA LYS A 61 14.02 -20.59 3.93
C LYS A 61 14.15 -21.21 2.54
N MET A 62 14.78 -22.38 2.47
CA MET A 62 15.13 -23.06 1.20
C MET A 62 13.98 -23.13 0.20
N LYS A 63 12.77 -23.52 0.61
CA LYS A 63 11.61 -23.58 -0.30
C LYS A 63 11.26 -22.22 -0.92
N ALA A 64 11.31 -21.15 -0.14
CA ALA A 64 11.02 -19.80 -0.64
C ALA A 64 12.13 -19.32 -1.59
N TYR A 65 13.38 -19.67 -1.28
CA TYR A 65 14.53 -19.40 -2.12
C TYR A 65 14.45 -20.12 -3.46
N GLU A 66 14.25 -21.43 -3.46
CA GLU A 66 14.11 -22.24 -4.68
C GLU A 66 12.99 -21.71 -5.58
N ASN A 67 11.82 -21.42 -5.00
CA ASN A 67 10.71 -20.80 -5.72
C ASN A 67 11.10 -19.46 -6.36
N ALA A 68 11.84 -18.62 -5.64
CA ALA A 68 12.31 -17.33 -6.17
C ALA A 68 13.32 -17.54 -7.32
N ILE A 69 14.23 -18.49 -7.21
CA ILE A 69 15.22 -18.80 -8.26
C ILE A 69 14.53 -19.32 -9.52
N ILE A 70 13.61 -20.28 -9.40
CA ILE A 70 12.83 -20.81 -10.51
C ILE A 70 12.05 -19.68 -11.18
N PHE A 71 11.36 -18.86 -10.39
CA PHE A 71 10.60 -17.73 -10.91
C PHE A 71 11.48 -16.72 -11.67
N LEU A 72 12.66 -16.37 -11.16
CA LEU A 72 13.58 -15.47 -11.85
C LEU A 72 14.08 -16.07 -13.18
N GLN A 73 14.32 -17.38 -13.23
CA GLN A 73 14.65 -18.09 -14.48
C GLN A 73 13.48 -18.04 -15.48
N ASP A 74 12.24 -18.20 -15.00
CA ASP A 74 11.03 -18.07 -15.83
C ASP A 74 10.86 -16.66 -16.39
N ILE A 75 11.21 -15.62 -15.63
CA ILE A 75 11.20 -14.24 -16.13
C ILE A 75 12.22 -14.06 -17.26
N VAL A 76 13.42 -14.64 -17.14
CA VAL A 76 14.41 -14.63 -18.23
C VAL A 76 13.81 -15.27 -19.48
N ASN A 77 13.21 -16.45 -19.34
CA ASN A 77 12.57 -17.15 -20.45
C ASN A 77 11.40 -16.36 -21.07
N LEU A 78 10.58 -15.70 -20.24
CA LEU A 78 9.48 -14.85 -20.66
C LEU A 78 9.98 -13.68 -21.52
N PHE A 79 10.98 -12.95 -21.04
CA PHE A 79 11.51 -11.78 -21.77
C PHE A 79 12.30 -12.16 -23.02
N CYS A 80 12.85 -13.38 -23.08
CA CYS A 80 13.42 -13.93 -24.31
C CYS A 80 12.37 -14.24 -25.39
N ARG A 81 11.12 -14.51 -25.02
CA ARG A 81 10.05 -14.94 -25.94
C ARG A 81 9.00 -13.87 -26.24
N ILE A 82 8.83 -12.91 -25.34
CA ILE A 82 7.84 -11.84 -25.51
C ILE A 82 8.16 -10.99 -26.74
N LYS A 83 7.12 -10.61 -27.48
CA LYS A 83 7.22 -9.68 -28.61
C LYS A 83 6.76 -8.30 -28.16
N ILE A 84 7.59 -7.29 -28.35
CA ILE A 84 7.26 -5.90 -28.00
C ILE A 84 7.10 -5.08 -29.29
N GLY A 85 5.94 -4.46 -29.47
CA GLY A 85 5.59 -3.73 -30.69
C GLY A 85 5.60 -4.66 -31.92
N GLN A 86 6.35 -4.30 -32.94
CA GLN A 86 6.50 -5.08 -34.18
C GLN A 86 7.32 -6.39 -34.03
N GLY A 87 7.66 -6.79 -32.80
CA GLY A 87 8.28 -8.08 -32.50
C GLY A 87 9.81 -8.15 -32.62
N GLY A 88 10.48 -7.03 -32.91
CA GLY A 88 11.93 -6.94 -32.83
C GLY A 88 12.43 -6.86 -31.38
N TRP A 89 13.64 -7.37 -31.12
CA TRP A 89 14.29 -7.33 -29.81
C TRP A 89 14.50 -5.89 -29.33
N LYS A 90 14.08 -5.58 -28.10
CA LYS A 90 14.17 -4.23 -27.52
C LYS A 90 15.19 -4.17 -26.38
N PRO A 91 15.82 -3.00 -26.14
CA PRO A 91 16.78 -2.83 -25.04
C PRO A 91 16.23 -3.25 -23.67
N ILE A 92 14.94 -3.07 -23.41
CA ILE A 92 14.31 -3.52 -22.15
C ILE A 92 14.38 -5.04 -21.97
N GLN A 93 14.30 -5.82 -23.06
CA GLN A 93 14.44 -7.28 -22.99
C GLN A 93 15.87 -7.65 -22.59
N SER A 94 16.88 -7.03 -23.22
CA SER A 94 18.27 -7.19 -22.78
C SER A 94 18.44 -6.78 -21.32
N GLY A 95 17.91 -5.63 -20.91
CA GLY A 95 18.05 -5.12 -19.55
C GLY A 95 17.47 -6.06 -18.49
N VAL A 96 16.26 -6.55 -18.69
CA VAL A 96 15.62 -7.49 -17.76
C VAL A 96 16.37 -8.83 -17.71
N VAL A 97 16.74 -9.38 -18.88
CA VAL A 97 17.48 -10.66 -18.94
C VAL A 97 18.84 -10.54 -18.27
N MET A 98 19.61 -9.50 -18.61
CA MET A 98 20.95 -9.30 -18.06
C MET A 98 20.90 -9.05 -16.55
N ALA A 99 20.03 -8.15 -16.07
CA ALA A 99 19.91 -7.84 -14.65
C ALA A 99 19.53 -9.09 -13.84
N THR A 100 18.53 -9.84 -14.33
CA THR A 100 18.06 -11.06 -13.66
C THR A 100 19.13 -12.14 -13.64
N HIS A 101 19.83 -12.37 -14.75
CA HIS A 101 20.91 -13.36 -14.82
C HIS A 101 22.09 -12.97 -13.89
N SER A 102 22.41 -11.68 -13.83
CA SER A 102 23.46 -11.15 -12.95
C SER A 102 23.11 -11.40 -11.49
N VAL A 103 21.87 -11.10 -11.08
CA VAL A 103 21.40 -11.37 -9.70
C VAL A 103 21.44 -12.87 -9.39
N LEU A 104 21.02 -13.73 -10.33
CA LEU A 104 21.07 -15.19 -10.16
C LEU A 104 22.49 -15.72 -9.90
N LYS A 105 23.50 -15.14 -10.55
CA LYS A 105 24.91 -15.51 -10.35
C LYS A 105 25.51 -14.90 -9.08
N ILE A 106 25.29 -13.61 -8.85
CA ILE A 106 25.79 -12.91 -7.67
C ILE A 106 25.25 -13.55 -6.39
N GLN A 107 23.96 -13.86 -6.34
CA GLN A 107 23.38 -14.47 -5.15
C GLN A 107 23.99 -15.85 -4.85
N GLU A 108 24.25 -16.65 -5.90
CA GLU A 108 24.80 -18.00 -5.76
C GLU A 108 26.19 -17.92 -5.13
N GLU A 109 27.03 -17.03 -5.66
CA GLU A 109 28.38 -16.78 -5.18
C GLU A 109 28.40 -16.22 -3.75
N MET A 110 27.57 -15.20 -3.47
CA MET A 110 27.52 -14.58 -2.14
C MET A 110 27.08 -15.57 -1.06
N LEU A 111 26.05 -16.38 -1.34
CA LEU A 111 25.58 -17.39 -0.40
C LEU A 111 26.60 -18.54 -0.25
N ALA A 112 27.34 -18.90 -1.30
CA ALA A 112 28.43 -19.86 -1.22
C ALA A 112 29.60 -19.36 -0.35
N ARG A 113 29.85 -18.05 -0.32
CA ARG A 113 30.85 -17.40 0.55
C ARG A 113 30.41 -17.28 2.02
N GLY A 114 29.23 -17.80 2.39
CA GLY A 114 28.74 -17.82 3.77
C GLY A 114 27.86 -16.63 4.15
N HIS A 115 27.49 -15.75 3.21
CA HIS A 115 26.48 -14.73 3.49
C HIS A 115 25.10 -15.39 3.70
N GLN A 116 24.33 -14.90 4.68
CA GLN A 116 23.03 -15.49 5.03
C GLN A 116 21.92 -15.14 4.02
N PHE A 117 22.02 -13.98 3.40
CA PHE A 117 21.04 -13.46 2.44
C PHE A 117 21.64 -12.38 1.56
N VAL A 118 20.98 -12.09 0.44
CA VAL A 118 21.35 -11.04 -0.50
C VAL A 118 20.19 -10.07 -0.70
N LEU A 119 20.45 -8.78 -0.47
CA LEU A 119 19.50 -7.68 -0.68
C LEU A 119 19.68 -7.09 -2.07
N THR A 120 18.78 -7.44 -2.98
CA THR A 120 18.84 -7.05 -4.39
C THR A 120 18.65 -5.56 -4.62
N SER A 121 18.01 -4.85 -3.68
CA SER A 121 17.90 -3.39 -3.73
C SER A 121 19.25 -2.66 -3.72
N ARG A 122 20.34 -3.35 -3.34
CA ARG A 122 21.71 -2.77 -3.34
C ARG A 122 22.35 -2.78 -4.72
N PHE A 123 21.74 -3.44 -5.70
CA PHE A 123 22.19 -3.47 -7.08
C PHE A 123 21.43 -2.48 -7.97
N THR A 124 20.57 -1.63 -7.40
CA THR A 124 19.88 -0.56 -8.13
C THR A 124 20.62 0.78 -7.98
N GLN A 125 20.31 1.73 -8.85
CA GLN A 125 20.90 3.08 -8.84
C GLN A 125 20.14 4.06 -7.93
N ASP A 126 19.14 3.59 -7.17
CA ASP A 126 18.31 4.42 -6.28
C ASP A 126 19.16 5.28 -5.32
N CYS A 127 20.26 4.73 -4.79
CA CYS A 127 21.14 5.47 -3.89
C CYS A 127 21.78 6.67 -4.58
N GLN A 128 22.17 6.54 -5.85
CA GLN A 128 22.76 7.61 -6.64
C GLN A 128 21.71 8.67 -6.99
N GLU A 129 20.49 8.24 -7.38
CA GLU A 129 19.38 9.16 -7.64
C GLU A 129 18.96 9.95 -6.40
N ASN A 130 18.98 9.30 -5.23
CA ASN A 130 18.73 9.97 -3.95
C ASN A 130 19.82 11.01 -3.65
N THR A 131 21.10 10.68 -3.90
CA THR A 131 22.19 11.67 -3.78
C THR A 131 21.99 12.86 -4.71
N PHE A 132 21.64 12.63 -5.99
CA PHE A 132 21.31 13.71 -6.92
C PHE A 132 20.10 14.52 -6.49
N SER A 133 19.14 13.92 -5.78
CA SER A 133 17.99 14.64 -5.22
C SER A 133 18.42 15.57 -4.08
N CYS A 134 19.33 15.13 -3.20
CA CYS A 134 19.92 15.98 -2.16
C CYS A 134 20.75 17.14 -2.74
N VAL A 135 21.41 16.94 -3.88
CA VAL A 135 22.11 18.04 -4.57
C VAL A 135 21.10 19.03 -5.16
N ARG A 136 20.10 18.50 -5.88
CA ARG A 136 19.09 19.32 -6.58
C ARG A 136 18.09 20.01 -5.66
N SER A 137 17.97 19.59 -4.40
CA SER A 137 17.14 20.30 -3.42
C SER A 137 17.67 21.70 -3.08
N LYS A 138 18.98 21.95 -3.30
CA LYS A 138 19.60 23.28 -3.12
C LYS A 138 19.46 24.15 -4.36
N ASN A 139 19.74 23.56 -5.53
CA ASN A 139 19.53 24.19 -6.83
C ASN A 139 19.04 23.10 -7.81
N PRO A 140 17.82 23.20 -8.37
CA PRO A 140 17.28 22.19 -9.28
C PRO A 140 18.16 21.89 -10.51
N VAL A 141 18.93 22.88 -10.98
CA VAL A 141 19.83 22.77 -12.13
C VAL A 141 21.19 23.37 -11.76
N PRO A 142 22.02 22.63 -11.01
CA PRO A 142 23.29 23.15 -10.54
C PRO A 142 24.32 23.22 -11.68
N THR A 143 25.15 24.26 -11.68
CA THR A 143 26.37 24.28 -12.51
C THR A 143 27.37 23.21 -12.03
N PRO A 144 28.37 22.81 -12.82
CA PRO A 144 29.38 21.84 -12.38
C PRO A 144 30.10 22.23 -11.08
N VAL A 145 30.33 23.54 -10.86
CA VAL A 145 30.96 24.06 -9.64
C VAL A 145 30.01 23.92 -8.44
N GLU A 146 28.75 24.30 -8.61
CA GLU A 146 27.72 24.16 -7.57
C GLU A 146 27.48 22.70 -7.20
N PHE A 147 27.44 21.82 -8.20
CA PHE A 147 27.31 20.38 -7.99
C PHE A 147 28.48 19.84 -7.16
N HIS A 148 29.72 20.21 -7.51
CA HIS A 148 30.92 19.78 -6.81
C HIS A 148 30.95 20.28 -5.36
N GLN A 149 30.59 21.54 -5.13
CA GLN A 149 30.49 22.11 -3.79
C GLN A 149 29.39 21.44 -2.96
N ALA A 150 28.21 21.22 -3.55
CA ALA A 150 27.10 20.53 -2.89
C ALA A 150 27.49 19.09 -2.52
N LEU A 151 28.18 18.37 -3.42
CA LEU A 151 28.65 17.02 -3.16
C LEU A 151 29.71 16.97 -2.05
N ARG A 152 30.64 17.93 -2.01
CA ARG A 152 31.61 18.08 -0.91
C ARG A 152 30.89 18.27 0.43
N ILE A 153 29.92 19.18 0.48
CA ILE A 153 29.14 19.44 1.71
C ILE A 153 28.36 18.20 2.14
N ILE A 154 27.68 17.51 1.22
CA ILE A 154 26.95 16.27 1.52
C ILE A 154 27.89 15.21 2.09
N SER A 155 29.06 15.04 1.47
CA SER A 155 30.06 14.05 1.90
C SER A 155 30.57 14.33 3.30
N VAL A 156 30.95 15.57 3.60
CA VAL A 156 31.40 15.97 4.95
C VAL A 156 30.25 15.86 5.96
N GLY A 157 29.05 16.31 5.59
CA GLY A 157 27.87 16.25 6.46
C GLY A 157 27.45 14.82 6.84
N GLN A 158 27.82 13.79 6.08
CA GLN A 158 27.58 12.39 6.48
C GLN A 158 28.44 11.96 7.68
N PHE A 159 29.66 12.49 7.82
CA PHE A 159 30.58 12.17 8.92
C PHE A 159 30.39 13.07 10.15
N LEU A 160 29.80 14.24 9.96
CA LEU A 160 29.50 15.19 11.05
C LEU A 160 28.16 14.91 11.74
N LYS A 161 27.37 13.94 11.26
CA LYS A 161 26.17 13.49 11.97
C LYS A 161 26.58 12.75 13.23
N THR A 162 26.36 13.38 14.38
CA THR A 162 26.46 12.74 15.69
C THR A 162 25.56 11.51 15.72
N THR A 163 26.06 10.42 16.32
CA THR A 163 25.25 9.22 16.54
C THR A 163 24.10 9.56 17.47
N LYS A 164 22.88 9.06 17.19
CA LYS A 164 21.66 9.24 18.02
C LYS A 164 21.80 8.77 19.48
N SER A 165 22.91 8.14 19.85
CA SER A 165 23.25 7.62 21.18
C SER A 165 24.43 8.34 21.84
N GLY A 166 24.94 9.43 21.26
CA GLY A 166 26.06 10.18 21.82
C GLY A 166 25.58 11.09 22.96
N SER A 167 26.26 11.05 24.10
CA SER A 167 25.95 11.89 25.29
C SER A 167 26.48 13.33 25.17
N TYR A 168 26.78 13.80 23.97
CA TYR A 168 27.23 15.17 23.73
C TYR A 168 26.00 16.09 23.65
N GLN A 169 26.05 17.25 24.33
CA GLN A 169 25.10 18.33 24.06
C GLN A 169 25.20 18.67 22.57
N GLU A 170 24.10 18.48 21.84
CA GLU A 170 23.96 19.02 20.49
C GLU A 170 24.09 20.54 20.63
N ASP A 171 25.23 21.07 20.19
CA ASP A 171 25.41 22.52 20.03
C ASP A 171 24.47 22.90 18.88
N ASP A 172 23.40 23.63 19.22
CA ASP A 172 22.24 24.01 18.40
C ASP A 172 22.63 24.87 17.18
N ASN A 173 23.48 24.36 16.29
CA ASN A 173 23.48 24.73 14.89
C ASN A 173 22.46 23.87 14.18
N ASN A 174 21.19 24.08 14.57
CA ASN A 174 20.05 23.77 13.74
C ASN A 174 20.37 24.31 12.34
N PHE A 175 20.54 23.40 11.38
CA PHE A 175 20.76 23.76 10.01
C PHE A 175 19.66 24.76 9.62
N LEU A 176 20.08 25.90 9.08
CA LEU A 176 19.31 27.06 8.59
C LEU A 176 18.16 26.73 7.61
N VAL A 177 17.88 25.45 7.38
CA VAL A 177 16.91 24.88 6.46
C VAL A 177 15.56 24.61 7.15
N ASP A 178 15.54 24.34 8.46
CA ASP A 178 14.29 24.06 9.20
C ASP A 178 13.53 25.33 9.64
N PHE A 179 14.12 26.52 9.48
CA PHE A 179 13.50 27.81 9.81
C PHE A 179 12.46 28.28 8.76
N LEU A 180 12.41 27.65 7.58
CA LEU A 180 11.53 28.07 6.48
C LEU A 180 10.24 27.24 6.34
N ASP A 181 10.05 26.20 7.15
CA ASP A 181 8.93 25.25 7.02
C ASP A 181 7.74 25.51 7.95
N THR A 182 7.74 26.60 8.72
CA THR A 182 6.56 27.00 9.51
C THR A 182 5.58 27.85 8.68
N VAL A 183 4.68 27.19 7.95
CA VAL A 183 3.42 27.81 7.53
C VAL A 183 2.46 27.77 8.72
N GLU A 184 2.11 28.93 9.26
CA GLU A 184 1.15 29.06 10.36
C GLU A 184 -0.25 28.54 9.96
N PRO A 185 -0.97 27.86 10.86
CA PRO A 185 -2.35 27.45 10.60
C PRO A 185 -3.27 28.67 10.58
N THR A 186 -3.84 28.96 9.40
CA THR A 186 -4.85 30.01 9.22
C THR A 186 -6.10 29.68 10.04
N LYS A 187 -6.48 30.58 10.96
CA LYS A 187 -7.78 30.50 11.68
C LYS A 187 -8.92 30.75 10.69
N ILE A 188 -9.80 29.78 10.51
CA ILE A 188 -11.01 29.93 9.68
C ILE A 188 -12.22 30.20 10.59
N SER A 189 -12.95 31.27 10.27
CA SER A 189 -14.19 31.72 10.92
C SER A 189 -15.34 30.74 10.74
N GLY A 190 -16.17 30.61 11.77
CA GLY A 190 -17.26 29.63 11.85
C GLY A 190 -18.32 29.75 10.76
N PHE A 191 -18.57 28.64 10.06
CA PHE A 191 -19.75 28.43 9.22
C PHE A 191 -20.84 27.75 10.06
N ARG A 192 -22.08 28.27 9.98
CA ARG A 192 -23.27 27.71 10.64
C ARG A 192 -23.76 26.47 9.88
N VAL A 193 -24.17 25.44 10.63
CA VAL A 193 -24.30 24.04 10.19
C VAL A 193 -25.74 23.73 9.73
N GLU A 194 -26.68 24.67 9.87
CA GLU A 194 -28.11 24.36 9.75
C GLU A 194 -28.66 24.28 8.31
N GLU A 195 -27.90 24.63 7.26
CA GLU A 195 -28.49 24.87 5.92
C GLU A 195 -28.26 23.78 4.83
N LEU A 196 -27.65 22.63 5.14
CA LEU A 196 -27.23 21.64 4.11
C LEU A 196 -27.84 20.23 4.23
N LEU A 197 -29.00 20.09 4.88
CA LEU A 197 -29.64 18.78 5.10
C LEU A 197 -30.65 18.39 4.01
N GLU A 198 -30.16 18.08 2.82
CA GLU A 198 -30.93 17.24 1.88
C GLU A 198 -30.63 15.76 2.14
N ASN A 199 -31.59 15.05 2.73
CA ASN A 199 -31.53 13.60 2.87
C ASN A 199 -31.76 12.95 1.49
N LYS A 200 -30.68 12.68 0.74
CA LYS A 200 -30.79 11.85 -0.46
C LYS A 200 -31.06 10.40 -0.06
N ALA A 201 -32.01 9.74 -0.73
CA ALA A 201 -32.25 8.32 -0.54
C ALA A 201 -30.98 7.52 -0.91
N ALA A 202 -30.52 6.65 -0.03
CA ALA A 202 -29.41 5.75 -0.35
C ALA A 202 -29.82 4.84 -1.52
N HIS A 203 -29.09 4.90 -2.63
CA HIS A 203 -29.18 3.86 -3.65
C HIS A 203 -28.56 2.57 -3.12
N ASP A 204 -29.20 1.45 -3.44
CA ASP A 204 -28.67 0.12 -3.13
C ASP A 204 -27.27 -0.06 -3.72
N LEU A 205 -26.36 -0.63 -2.93
CA LEU A 205 -25.02 -0.95 -3.37
C LEU A 205 -25.06 -1.98 -4.50
N THR A 206 -24.36 -1.68 -5.60
CA THR A 206 -24.07 -2.65 -6.67
C THR A 206 -23.26 -3.83 -6.14
N ASN A 207 -23.29 -4.98 -6.84
CA ASN A 207 -22.48 -6.16 -6.46
C ASN A 207 -20.99 -5.80 -6.31
N THR A 208 -20.46 -4.94 -7.18
CA THR A 208 -19.08 -4.44 -7.10
C THR A 208 -18.83 -3.62 -5.86
N GLU A 209 -19.74 -2.71 -5.50
CA GLU A 209 -19.59 -1.93 -4.27
C GLU A 209 -19.69 -2.80 -3.02
N ARG A 210 -20.54 -3.83 -3.01
CA ARG A 210 -20.62 -4.80 -1.92
C ARG A 210 -19.32 -5.59 -1.77
N ASN A 211 -18.71 -6.04 -2.85
CA ASN A 211 -17.39 -6.71 -2.85
C ASN A 211 -16.27 -5.79 -2.33
N VAL A 212 -16.28 -4.52 -2.74
CA VAL A 212 -15.33 -3.51 -2.25
C VAL A 212 -15.55 -3.27 -0.76
N LEU A 213 -16.80 -3.11 -0.32
CA LEU A 213 -17.15 -2.87 1.07
C LEU A 213 -16.74 -4.05 1.95
N PHE A 214 -16.95 -5.28 1.47
CA PHE A 214 -16.51 -6.51 2.16
C PHE A 214 -14.98 -6.53 2.37
N PHE A 215 -14.21 -6.19 1.32
CA PHE A 215 -12.76 -6.06 1.42
C PHE A 215 -12.33 -4.97 2.41
N LEU A 216 -12.98 -3.80 2.39
CA LEU A 216 -12.70 -2.71 3.34
C LEU A 216 -13.05 -3.11 4.78
N ALA A 217 -14.19 -3.76 5.00
CA ALA A 217 -14.60 -4.27 6.30
C ALA A 217 -13.58 -5.26 6.86
N GLY A 218 -13.09 -6.19 6.03
CA GLY A 218 -12.01 -7.11 6.39
C GLY A 218 -10.73 -6.42 6.86
N TYR A 219 -10.32 -5.35 6.16
CA TYR A 219 -9.20 -4.51 6.57
C TYR A 219 -9.46 -3.82 7.94
N ILE A 220 -10.64 -3.25 8.15
CA ILE A 220 -11.00 -2.59 9.41
C ILE A 220 -10.98 -3.58 10.57
N VAL A 221 -11.64 -4.72 10.43
CA VAL A 221 -11.68 -5.78 11.43
C VAL A 221 -10.28 -6.28 11.76
N HIS A 222 -9.44 -6.53 10.76
CA HIS A 222 -8.04 -6.91 10.99
C HIS A 222 -7.28 -5.87 11.82
N LYS A 223 -7.46 -4.58 11.52
CA LYS A 223 -6.82 -3.49 12.28
C LYS A 223 -7.37 -3.37 13.70
N VAL A 224 -8.67 -3.55 13.92
CA VAL A 224 -9.28 -3.55 15.26
C VAL A 224 -8.74 -4.74 16.05
N SER A 225 -8.76 -5.94 15.47
CA SER A 225 -8.29 -7.18 16.09
C SER A 225 -6.80 -7.14 16.48
N LYS A 226 -5.95 -6.56 15.63
CA LYS A 226 -4.50 -6.54 15.84
C LYS A 226 -4.03 -5.43 16.79
N TYR A 227 -4.68 -4.26 16.78
CA TYR A 227 -4.15 -3.07 17.46
C TYR A 227 -5.05 -2.54 18.57
N ALA A 228 -6.31 -2.95 18.67
CA ALA A 228 -7.17 -2.53 19.76
C ALA A 228 -7.09 -3.50 20.94
N LYS A 229 -7.12 -2.97 22.16
CA LYS A 229 -7.32 -3.77 23.38
C LYS A 229 -8.77 -4.26 23.39
N ILE A 230 -8.98 -5.54 23.07
CA ILE A 230 -10.27 -6.23 23.05
C ILE A 230 -10.08 -7.67 23.57
N CYS A 231 -11.11 -8.27 24.17
CA CYS A 231 -11.06 -9.68 24.58
C CYS A 231 -11.23 -10.64 23.38
N ASN A 232 -10.95 -11.93 23.60
CA ASN A 232 -11.08 -12.95 22.56
C ASN A 232 -12.51 -13.09 22.03
N ALA A 233 -13.54 -12.99 22.87
CA ALA A 233 -14.94 -13.03 22.44
C ALA A 233 -15.29 -11.87 21.49
N CYS A 234 -14.84 -10.66 21.84
CA CYS A 234 -14.95 -9.46 21.01
C CYS A 234 -14.15 -9.58 19.69
N LYS A 235 -13.10 -10.41 19.64
CA LYS A 235 -12.31 -10.69 18.44
C LYS A 235 -13.01 -11.71 17.53
N THR A 236 -13.50 -12.81 18.10
CA THR A 236 -14.24 -13.84 17.35
C THR A 236 -15.56 -13.31 16.82
N SER A 237 -16.21 -12.37 17.52
CA SER A 237 -17.48 -11.79 17.06
C SER A 237 -17.35 -10.87 15.84
N ILE A 238 -16.14 -10.40 15.52
CA ILE A 238 -15.90 -9.49 14.38
C ILE A 238 -15.20 -10.16 13.20
N THR A 239 -14.59 -11.33 13.40
CA THR A 239 -13.87 -12.08 12.36
C THR A 239 -14.61 -13.36 12.02
N SER A 240 -14.82 -13.67 10.74
CA SER A 240 -15.22 -15.03 10.35
C SER A 240 -13.99 -15.95 10.30
N SER A 241 -14.09 -17.13 10.91
CA SER A 241 -13.08 -18.19 10.86
C SER A 241 -13.24 -19.12 9.65
N GLU A 242 -14.38 -19.02 8.97
CA GLU A 242 -14.70 -19.91 7.87
C GLU A 242 -13.94 -19.53 6.59
N THR A 243 -13.24 -20.52 6.05
CA THR A 243 -12.62 -20.49 4.72
C THR A 243 -13.54 -21.21 3.71
N SER A 244 -14.73 -21.64 4.16
CA SER A 244 -15.73 -22.37 3.40
C SER A 244 -16.41 -21.44 2.40
N LEU A 245 -16.01 -21.60 1.14
CA LEU A 245 -16.86 -21.55 -0.05
C LEU A 245 -17.90 -20.42 -0.12
N ALA A 246 -17.58 -19.40 -0.92
CA ALA A 246 -18.54 -18.46 -1.49
C ALA A 246 -19.37 -17.67 -0.48
N GLU A 247 -18.71 -16.99 0.47
CA GLU A 247 -19.33 -15.80 1.07
C GLU A 247 -19.66 -14.82 -0.07
N GLU A 248 -20.95 -14.53 -0.24
CA GLU A 248 -21.48 -13.56 -1.20
C GLU A 248 -20.68 -12.27 -1.02
N ASN A 249 -20.01 -11.79 -2.08
CA ASN A 249 -19.11 -10.63 -2.08
C ASN A 249 -17.64 -10.83 -1.62
N SER A 250 -17.15 -12.07 -1.52
CA SER A 250 -15.74 -12.36 -1.15
C SER A 250 -14.76 -12.39 -2.33
N THR A 251 -15.23 -12.32 -3.57
CA THR A 251 -14.42 -12.51 -4.80
C THR A 251 -13.20 -11.58 -4.81
N LEU A 252 -13.40 -10.28 -4.59
CA LEU A 252 -12.30 -9.30 -4.61
C LEU A 252 -11.27 -9.55 -3.49
N LEU A 253 -11.73 -9.95 -2.29
CA LEU A 253 -10.85 -10.24 -1.17
C LEU A 253 -9.95 -11.44 -1.49
N ASN A 254 -10.53 -12.50 -2.06
CA ASN A 254 -9.81 -13.71 -2.43
C ASN A 254 -8.76 -13.43 -3.52
N LEU A 255 -9.10 -12.62 -4.53
CA LEU A 255 -8.17 -12.21 -5.59
C LEU A 255 -7.00 -11.36 -5.07
N LYS A 256 -7.23 -10.56 -4.01
CA LYS A 256 -6.18 -9.73 -3.39
C LYS A 256 -5.32 -10.50 -2.39
N ASP A 257 -5.72 -11.70 -1.98
CA ASP A 257 -5.02 -12.44 -0.93
C ASP A 257 -3.66 -12.97 -1.41
N TYR A 258 -2.58 -12.69 -0.66
CA TYR A 258 -1.22 -13.14 -0.98
C TYR A 258 -0.96 -14.59 -0.57
N LYS A 259 -1.61 -15.02 0.50
CA LYS A 259 -1.57 -16.39 0.98
C LYS A 259 -2.97 -16.68 1.46
N ALA A 260 -3.57 -17.78 1.01
CA ALA A 260 -4.94 -18.12 1.37
C ALA A 260 -5.21 -17.95 2.88
N GLY A 261 -6.16 -17.07 3.20
CA GLY A 261 -6.56 -16.74 4.56
C GLY A 261 -5.67 -15.72 5.27
N ALA A 262 -4.78 -14.99 4.58
CA ALA A 262 -3.92 -13.98 5.21
C ALA A 262 -4.65 -12.64 5.43
N LEU A 263 -5.63 -12.33 4.60
CA LEU A 263 -6.49 -11.16 4.80
C LEU A 263 -7.61 -11.48 5.82
N GLY A 264 -7.92 -10.49 6.66
CA GLY A 264 -9.00 -10.63 7.64
C GLY A 264 -10.36 -10.64 6.95
N ARG A 265 -11.24 -11.57 7.36
CA ARG A 265 -12.64 -11.63 6.91
C ARG A 265 -13.56 -11.08 8.00
N PRO A 266 -14.48 -10.16 7.69
CA PRO A 266 -15.43 -9.64 8.64
C PRO A 266 -16.51 -10.68 8.94
N SER A 267 -17.02 -10.73 10.18
CA SER A 267 -18.26 -11.44 10.47
C SER A 267 -19.47 -10.73 9.84
N PRO A 268 -20.61 -11.43 9.61
CA PRO A 268 -21.83 -10.80 9.13
C PRO A 268 -22.27 -9.60 9.98
N GLU A 269 -22.12 -9.67 11.31
CA GLU A 269 -22.48 -8.60 12.23
C GLU A 269 -21.55 -7.38 12.08
N ALA A 270 -20.25 -7.60 11.85
CA ALA A 270 -19.31 -6.52 11.60
C ALA A 270 -19.55 -5.87 10.23
N LEU A 271 -19.93 -6.67 9.23
CA LEU A 271 -20.26 -6.19 7.88
C LEU A 271 -21.53 -5.34 7.89
N ASP A 272 -22.57 -5.74 8.62
CA ASP A 272 -23.82 -4.98 8.77
C ASP A 272 -23.56 -3.58 9.36
N VAL A 273 -22.74 -3.49 10.42
CA VAL A 273 -22.33 -2.18 10.98
C VAL A 273 -21.63 -1.32 9.93
N VAL A 274 -20.70 -1.90 9.16
CA VAL A 274 -19.97 -1.16 8.11
C VAL A 274 -20.92 -0.72 6.99
N HIS A 275 -21.90 -1.55 6.63
CA HIS A 275 -22.93 -1.24 5.63
C HIS A 275 -23.82 -0.08 6.06
N GLN A 276 -24.29 -0.07 7.30
CA GLN A 276 -25.09 1.01 7.86
C GLN A 276 -24.31 2.34 7.85
N VAL A 277 -23.02 2.31 8.18
CA VAL A 277 -22.16 3.50 8.14
C VAL A 277 -21.88 3.98 6.72
N GLU A 278 -21.69 3.08 5.75
CA GLU A 278 -21.55 3.46 4.34
C GLU A 278 -22.83 4.10 3.79
N ASN A 279 -24.00 3.57 4.16
CA ASN A 279 -25.29 4.18 3.79
C ASN A 279 -25.44 5.58 4.37
N LEU A 280 -25.09 5.77 5.64
CA LEU A 280 -25.07 7.09 6.26
C LEU A 280 -24.16 8.06 5.50
N PHE A 281 -22.94 7.62 5.19
CA PHE A 281 -21.97 8.41 4.45
C PHE A 281 -22.49 8.84 3.07
N ARG A 282 -23.19 7.95 2.36
CA ARG A 282 -23.81 8.26 1.05
C ARG A 282 -24.95 9.26 1.17
N CYS A 283 -25.84 9.08 2.15
CA CYS A 283 -26.96 10.01 2.38
C CYS A 283 -26.51 11.41 2.82
N LYS A 284 -25.36 11.51 3.49
CA LYS A 284 -24.86 12.75 4.13
C LYS A 284 -23.58 13.26 3.48
N THR A 285 -23.54 13.27 2.14
CA THR A 285 -22.36 13.72 1.40
C THR A 285 -22.03 15.19 1.68
N SER A 286 -23.01 16.01 2.05
CA SER A 286 -22.83 17.40 2.48
C SER A 286 -22.04 17.56 3.79
N TYR A 287 -21.94 16.51 4.62
CA TYR A 287 -21.15 16.58 5.86
C TYR A 287 -19.66 16.72 5.59
N LEU A 288 -19.20 16.40 4.37
CA LEU A 288 -17.80 16.49 3.97
C LEU A 288 -17.28 17.92 3.93
N GLU A 289 -18.16 18.90 3.74
CA GLU A 289 -17.82 20.32 3.69
C GLU A 289 -17.73 20.93 5.10
N LEU A 290 -18.15 20.19 6.14
CA LEU A 290 -18.16 20.67 7.51
C LEU A 290 -16.80 20.45 8.21
N PRO A 291 -16.31 21.43 9.00
CA PRO A 291 -15.01 21.35 9.68
C PRO A 291 -14.91 20.22 10.72
N ASN A 292 -16.04 19.64 11.16
CA ASN A 292 -16.10 18.50 12.08
C ASN A 292 -16.85 17.28 11.50
N ALA A 293 -16.71 17.03 10.20
CA ALA A 293 -17.34 15.90 9.49
C ALA A 293 -17.17 14.55 10.22
N VAL A 294 -15.96 14.28 10.73
CA VAL A 294 -15.64 13.04 11.45
C VAL A 294 -16.48 12.89 12.72
N GLY A 295 -16.56 13.94 13.54
CA GLY A 295 -17.27 13.90 14.81
C GLY A 295 -18.78 13.74 14.63
N LEU A 296 -19.34 14.40 13.61
CA LEU A 296 -20.77 14.30 13.26
C LEU A 296 -21.11 12.88 12.77
N LEU A 297 -20.34 12.34 11.83
CA LEU A 297 -20.53 10.98 11.32
C LEU A 297 -20.37 9.94 12.42
N GLU A 298 -19.36 10.09 13.30
CA GLU A 298 -19.18 9.18 14.43
C GLU A 298 -20.37 9.23 15.40
N LYS A 299 -20.90 10.42 15.72
CA LYS A 299 -22.04 10.58 16.64
C LYS A 299 -23.30 9.92 16.09
N GLU A 300 -23.63 10.16 14.82
CA GLU A 300 -24.81 9.55 14.18
C GLU A 300 -24.64 8.04 13.98
N SER A 301 -23.44 7.60 13.58
CA SER A 301 -23.15 6.17 13.40
C SER A 301 -23.24 5.36 14.70
N LEU A 302 -23.00 6.00 15.85
CA LEU A 302 -23.10 5.35 17.16
C LEU A 302 -24.53 5.07 17.60
N LEU A 303 -25.53 5.67 16.95
CA LEU A 303 -26.95 5.41 17.21
C LEU A 303 -27.43 4.09 16.60
N PHE A 304 -26.63 3.48 15.73
CA PHE A 304 -26.97 2.22 15.09
C PHE A 304 -26.99 1.06 16.07
N THR A 305 -28.04 0.24 15.99
CA THR A 305 -28.15 -1.00 16.76
C THR A 305 -27.29 -2.08 16.10
N SER A 306 -26.45 -2.75 16.89
CA SER A 306 -25.65 -3.88 16.40
C SER A 306 -25.77 -5.08 17.32
N ARG A 307 -25.55 -6.28 16.76
CA ARG A 307 -25.46 -7.53 17.51
C ARG A 307 -24.05 -7.78 18.05
N LEU A 308 -23.14 -6.82 17.88
CA LEU A 308 -21.78 -6.94 18.37
C LEU A 308 -21.75 -6.83 19.90
N PRO A 309 -20.80 -7.50 20.57
CA PRO A 309 -20.64 -7.37 22.00
C PRO A 309 -20.43 -5.91 22.43
N SER A 310 -21.13 -5.48 23.47
CA SER A 310 -20.90 -4.19 24.13
C SER A 310 -19.54 -4.14 24.85
N CYS A 311 -18.88 -5.29 25.02
CA CYS A 311 -17.53 -5.36 25.57
C CYS A 311 -16.54 -4.48 24.78
N HIS A 312 -15.68 -3.77 25.49
CA HIS A 312 -14.53 -3.04 24.93
C HIS A 312 -14.84 -2.02 23.81
N GLY A 313 -16.09 -1.60 23.62
CA GLY A 313 -16.49 -0.61 22.61
C GLY A 313 -16.13 -1.01 21.17
N VAL A 314 -16.30 -2.28 20.81
CA VAL A 314 -15.86 -2.80 19.49
C VAL A 314 -16.57 -2.10 18.33
N GLN A 315 -17.89 -1.92 18.43
CA GLN A 315 -18.68 -1.19 17.44
C GLN A 315 -18.11 0.23 17.21
N GLN A 316 -17.89 0.99 18.29
CA GLN A 316 -17.30 2.33 18.23
C GLN A 316 -15.92 2.33 17.54
N LYS A 317 -15.08 1.32 17.82
CA LYS A 317 -13.75 1.18 17.20
C LYS A 317 -13.84 0.88 15.70
N ILE A 318 -14.81 0.08 15.26
CA ILE A 318 -15.07 -0.20 13.83
C ILE A 318 -15.53 1.08 13.14
N ILE A 319 -16.59 1.73 13.66
CA ILE A 319 -17.16 2.97 13.12
C ILE A 319 -16.08 4.04 12.95
N LYS A 320 -15.34 4.34 14.02
CA LYS A 320 -14.28 5.36 14.03
C LYS A 320 -13.21 5.10 12.97
N ARG A 321 -12.80 3.83 12.79
CA ARG A 321 -11.79 3.48 11.79
C ARG A 321 -12.36 3.53 10.38
N PHE A 322 -13.58 3.07 10.18
CA PHE A 322 -14.23 3.09 8.87
C PHE A 322 -14.51 4.52 8.38
N ASN A 323 -15.10 5.39 9.22
CA ASN A 323 -15.34 6.80 8.88
C ASN A 323 -14.05 7.51 8.46
N ARG A 324 -12.96 7.34 9.24
CA ARG A 324 -11.65 7.91 8.90
C ARG A 324 -11.08 7.36 7.59
N LEU A 325 -11.26 6.06 7.33
CA LEU A 325 -10.82 5.46 6.07
C LEU A 325 -11.62 6.01 4.90
N ARG A 326 -12.95 6.06 5.02
CA ARG A 326 -13.86 6.50 3.96
C ARG A 326 -13.65 7.97 3.60
N LEU A 327 -13.46 8.83 4.59
CA LEU A 327 -13.11 10.25 4.39
C LEU A 327 -11.78 10.42 3.65
N ARG A 328 -10.76 9.61 3.98
CA ARG A 328 -9.47 9.64 3.26
C ARG A 328 -9.59 9.17 1.83
N ILE A 329 -10.49 8.22 1.54
CA ILE A 329 -10.76 7.78 0.16
C ILE A 329 -11.43 8.90 -0.62
N GLU A 330 -12.39 9.60 -0.01
CA GLU A 330 -13.10 10.69 -0.67
C GLU A 330 -12.20 11.90 -0.92
N ALA A 331 -11.39 12.29 0.07
CA ALA A 331 -10.45 13.40 -0.05
C ALA A 331 -9.36 13.19 -1.13
N LYS A 332 -9.14 11.95 -1.58
CA LYS A 332 -8.22 11.64 -2.68
C LYS A 332 -8.83 11.76 -4.08
N LYS A 333 -10.16 11.95 -4.16
CA LYS A 333 -10.86 12.16 -5.43
C LYS A 333 -10.87 13.64 -5.86
N ILE A 334 -10.64 14.55 -4.92
CA ILE A 334 -10.50 16.00 -5.11
C ILE A 334 -9.05 16.31 -5.51
#